data_AF-A0A832PMP6-F1
#
_entry.id   AF-A0A832PMP6-F1
#
_cell.length_a   1.000
_cell.length_b   1.000
_cell.length_c   1.000
_cell.angle_alpha   90.00
_cell.angle_beta   90.00
_cell.angle_gamma   90.00
#
_symmetry.space_group_name_H-M   'P 1'
#
loop_
_entity.id
_entity.type
_entity.pdbx_description
1 polymer ?
#
loop_
_entity_poly.entity_id
_entity_poly.type
_entity_poly.pdbx_seq_one_letter_code
_entity_poly.pdbx_strand_id
1 'polypeptide(L)' 'MENPLFAGADDPGLRLIETVLWDGAACPRLRLHLARLQAGAATLGWPCDAGAATAALVAPPGAPA' A
#
# COMPACT_ATOMS: atom_id res chain seq x y z
N MET A 1 -1.41 -3.88 -24.50
CA MET A 1 -2.14 -3.96 -23.21
C MET A 1 -2.55 -2.53 -22.87
N GLU A 2 -3.82 -2.20 -22.96
CA GLU A 2 -4.31 -0.88 -22.53
C GLU A 2 -4.35 -0.89 -21.00
N ASN A 3 -3.51 -0.06 -20.38
CA ASN A 3 -3.53 0.15 -18.94
C ASN A 3 -4.09 1.56 -18.68
N PRO A 4 -5.36 1.71 -18.29
CA PRO A 4 -5.97 3.02 -18.08
C PRO A 4 -5.30 3.81 -16.94
N LEU A 5 -4.51 3.16 -16.08
CA LEU A 5 -3.68 3.85 -15.09
C LEU A 5 -2.51 4.57 -15.74
N PHE A 6 -1.99 4.11 -16.88
CA PHE A 6 -0.81 4.71 -17.52
C PHE A 6 -1.10 6.11 -18.07
N ALA A 7 -2.30 6.35 -18.57
CA ALA A 7 -2.66 7.65 -19.16
C ALA A 7 -2.90 8.75 -18.11
N GLY A 8 -3.08 8.39 -16.83
CA GLY A 8 -3.31 9.31 -15.71
C GLY A 8 -2.34 9.13 -14.53
N ALA A 9 -1.26 8.35 -14.71
CA ALA A 9 -0.28 8.07 -13.66
C ALA A 9 0.51 9.31 -13.21
N ASP A 10 0.46 10.40 -13.99
CA ASP A 10 1.15 11.66 -13.67
C ASP A 10 0.26 12.62 -12.85
N ASP A 11 -0.99 12.27 -12.55
CA ASP A 11 -1.83 13.09 -11.67
C ASP A 11 -1.20 13.14 -10.26
N PRO A 12 -0.81 14.33 -9.76
CA PRO A 12 -0.15 14.47 -8.45
C PRO A 12 -1.05 14.10 -7.27
N GLY A 13 -2.37 13.94 -7.48
CA GLY A 13 -3.33 13.45 -6.51
C GLY A 13 -3.49 11.93 -6.47
N LEU A 14 -2.98 11.20 -7.48
CA LEU A 14 -3.14 9.75 -7.55
C LEU A 14 -2.28 9.05 -6.49
N ARG A 15 -2.83 8.04 -5.80
CA ARG A 15 -2.13 7.26 -4.78
C ARG A 15 -2.45 5.78 -4.95
N LEU A 16 -1.48 4.92 -4.67
CA LEU A 16 -1.73 3.51 -4.41
C LEU A 16 -2.22 3.37 -2.97
N ILE A 17 -3.22 2.52 -2.77
CA ILE A 17 -3.82 2.27 -1.46
C ILE A 17 -3.85 0.78 -1.14
N GLU A 18 -3.63 0.46 0.12
CA GLU A 18 -3.77 -0.88 0.67
C GLU A 18 -4.74 -0.80 1.86
N THR A 19 -5.85 -1.55 1.78
CA THR A 19 -6.74 -1.76 2.93
C THR A 19 -6.37 -3.09 3.57
N VAL A 20 -5.94 -3.05 4.82
CA VAL A 20 -5.47 -4.21 5.57
C VAL A 20 -6.36 -4.48 6.78
N LEU A 21 -6.46 -5.75 7.18
CA LEU A 21 -7.09 -6.12 8.45
C LEU A 21 -6.08 -5.91 9.58
N TRP A 22 -6.48 -5.18 10.61
CA TRP A 22 -5.84 -5.21 11.93
C TRP A 22 -6.62 -6.18 12.81
N ASP A 23 -5.99 -7.24 13.29
CA ASP A 23 -6.65 -8.26 14.12
C ASP A 23 -6.58 -7.95 15.64
N GLY A 24 -6.05 -6.79 16.01
CA GLY A 24 -5.79 -6.40 17.39
C GLY A 24 -4.33 -6.57 17.82
N ALA A 25 -3.52 -7.30 17.05
CA ALA A 25 -2.09 -7.49 17.32
C ALA A 25 -1.21 -7.28 16.08
N ALA A 26 -1.70 -7.62 14.89
CA ALA A 26 -0.96 -7.55 13.64
C ALA A 26 -1.88 -7.41 12.42
N CYS A 27 -1.25 -7.33 11.25
CA CYS A 27 -1.89 -7.53 9.95
C CYS A 27 -1.51 -8.90 9.39
N PRO A 28 -2.38 -9.95 9.48
CA PRO A 28 -2.03 -11.33 9.13
C PRO A 28 -1.46 -11.53 7.72
N ARG A 29 -1.85 -10.67 6.78
CA ARG A 29 -1.42 -10.74 5.36
C ARG A 29 -0.51 -9.59 4.95
N LEU A 30 0.12 -8.91 5.90
CA LEU A 30 0.95 -7.72 5.66
C LEU A 30 1.93 -7.92 4.50
N ARG A 31 2.65 -9.04 4.47
CA ARG A 31 3.62 -9.36 3.42
C ARG A 31 3.01 -9.35 2.01
N LEU A 32 1.78 -9.83 1.86
CA LEU A 32 1.08 -9.87 0.56
C LEU A 32 0.64 -8.47 0.12
N HIS A 33 0.16 -7.66 1.06
CA HIS A 33 -0.22 -6.27 0.81
C HIS A 33 1.00 -5.43 0.40
N LEU A 34 2.13 -5.58 1.10
CA LEU A 34 3.37 -4.91 0.74
C LEU A 34 3.88 -5.33 -0.64
N ALA A 35 3.85 -6.63 -0.96
CA ALA A 35 4.24 -7.12 -2.28
C ALA A 35 3.36 -6.54 -3.39
N ARG A 36 2.04 -6.45 -3.17
CA ARG A 36 1.11 -5.82 -4.11
C ARG A 36 1.39 -4.33 -4.30
N LEU A 37 1.59 -3.60 -3.19
CA LEU A 37 1.91 -2.17 -3.22
C LEU A 37 3.21 -1.89 -3.99
N GLN A 38 4.26 -2.68 -3.72
CA GLN A 38 5.55 -2.55 -4.41
C GLN A 38 5.43 -2.88 -5.90
N ALA A 39 4.70 -3.93 -6.27
CA ALA A 39 4.49 -4.28 -7.67
C ALA A 39 3.69 -3.19 -8.42
N GLY A 40 2.68 -2.62 -7.78
CA GLY A 40 1.92 -1.49 -8.32
C GLY A 40 2.80 -0.26 -8.53
N ALA A 41 3.62 0.09 -7.53
CA ALA A 41 4.52 1.23 -7.62
C ALA A 41 5.58 1.04 -8.71
N ALA A 42 6.18 -0.15 -8.79
CA ALA A 42 7.14 -0.48 -9.85
C ALA A 42 6.51 -0.39 -11.26
N THR A 43 5.27 -0.83 -11.41
CA THR A 43 4.53 -0.74 -12.69
C THR A 43 4.27 0.71 -13.11
N LEU A 44 4.07 1.61 -12.15
CA LEU A 44 3.83 3.04 -12.37
C LEU A 44 5.14 3.87 -12.38
N GLY A 45 6.29 3.27 -12.12
CA GLY A 45 7.56 4.00 -11.97
C GLY A 45 7.62 4.87 -10.72
N TRP A 46 6.79 4.59 -9.71
CA TRP A 46 6.70 5.38 -8.49
C TRP A 46 7.63 4.83 -7.39
N PRO A 47 8.20 5.71 -6.53
CA PRO A 47 8.94 5.26 -5.36
C PRO A 47 8.00 4.58 -4.36
N CYS A 48 8.47 3.52 -3.70
CA CYS A 48 7.73 2.81 -2.67
C CYS A 48 8.64 2.47 -1.50
N ASP A 49 8.41 3.11 -0.35
CA ASP A 49 9.06 2.77 0.91
C ASP A 49 8.18 1.77 1.68
N ALA A 50 8.45 0.48 1.50
CA ALA A 50 7.75 -0.58 2.21
C ALA A 50 8.05 -0.59 3.73
N GLY A 51 9.18 -0.02 4.16
CA GLY A 51 9.52 0.13 5.57
C GLY A 51 8.62 1.17 6.23
N ALA A 52 8.49 2.34 5.61
CA ALA A 52 7.54 3.36 6.04
C ALA A 52 6.08 2.87 6.01
N ALA A 53 5.69 2.13 4.96
CA ALA A 53 4.36 1.53 4.87
C ALA A 53 4.10 0.51 6.00
N THR A 54 5.12 -0.27 6.37
CA THR A 54 5.04 -1.20 7.52
C THR A 54 4.91 -0.44 8.84
N ALA A 55 5.71 0.61 9.04
CA ALA A 55 5.70 1.40 10.26
C ALA A 55 4.39 2.18 10.46
N ALA A 56 3.68 2.51 9.39
CA ALA A 56 2.37 3.15 9.44
C ALA A 56 1.24 2.20 9.91
N LEU A 57 1.44 0.89 9.84
CA LEU A 57 0.43 -0.11 10.20
C LEU A 57 0.57 -0.55 11.67
N VAL A 58 0.43 0.43 12.55
CA VAL A 58 0.46 0.25 14.01
C VAL A 58 -0.81 0.85 14.61
N ALA A 59 -1.49 0.08 15.46
CA ALA A 59 -2.61 0.59 16.25
C ALA A 59 -2.36 0.33 17.74
N PRO A 60 -2.83 1.22 18.64
CA PRO A 60 -3.01 0.85 20.03
C PRO A 60 -3.88 -0.41 20.15
N PRO A 61 -3.63 -1.31 21.10
CA PRO A 61 -4.54 -2.40 21.40
C PRO A 61 -5.98 -1.86 21.61
N GLY A 62 -6.94 -2.36 20.85
CA GLY A 62 -8.35 -1.96 20.95
C GLY A 62 -8.74 -0.68 20.19
N ALA A 63 -7.85 -0.07 19.41
CA ALA A 63 -8.17 1.02 18.49
C ALA A 63 -7.93 0.55 17.02
N PRO A 64 -8.67 1.10 16.04
CA PRO A 64 -8.29 0.93 14.64
C PRO A 64 -6.90 1.54 14.40
N ALA A 65 -6.13 0.90 13.50
CA ALA A 65 -4.86 1.42 12.99
C ALA A 65 -5.09 2.72 12.18
#